data_AF-A0A7C6EHE0-F1
#
_entry.id   AF-A0A7C6EHE0-F1
#
_cell.length_a   1.000
_cell.length_b   1.000
_cell.length_c   1.000
_cell.angle_alpha   90.00
_cell.angle_beta   90.00
_cell.angle_gamma   90.00
#
_symmetry.space_group_name_H-M   'P 1'
#
loop_
_entity.id
_entity.type
_entity.pdbx_description
1 polymer ?
#
loop_
_entity_poly.entity_id
_entity_poly.type
_entity_poly.pdbx_seq_one_letter_code
_entity_poly.pdbx_strand_id
1 'polypeptide(L)'
;MFSGIRYRITVPFDLKNPNGLKRYAERCLSSLIDKVKKRSTSLRQDIQETERKLSTIKSYIDGARKSDLLSDNEYFSAKRKIHIGTFLITGITITEGLLNYFSTLVFIQGEDIGIASLRWLLAIVLTLGAIASAEKFMESIIPIKRHNEPTSKPRSVLMIIIWSVLFIGVEVAISGVAEARARDIEGGKTGTLLYYGFIVLSMVLPLIAGGISWDMLHVYDSYKYTKKFNKAKHKWDTLERHIKSVMQKLEDFYNVNLNRTWHRFNDFRTYKENYNLRRGINEQTENCYFAEFSFFKEEADKRYGAILGYIESNLKNKYLGKKEKSE
;
A
#
# COMPACT_ATOMS: atom_id res chain seq x y z
N MET A 1 -23.86 8.39 -50.47
CA MET A 1 -24.25 7.44 -51.53
C MET A 1 -24.07 5.97 -51.15
N PHE A 2 -23.01 5.57 -50.43
CA PHE A 2 -22.75 4.15 -50.10
C PHE A 2 -23.58 3.54 -48.95
N SER A 3 -24.20 4.36 -48.09
CA SER A 3 -25.02 3.87 -46.96
C SER A 3 -26.26 3.09 -47.40
N GLY A 4 -26.92 3.48 -48.50
CA GLY A 4 -28.12 2.81 -48.99
C GLY A 4 -27.86 1.39 -49.51
N ILE A 5 -26.70 1.14 -50.12
CA ILE A 5 -26.28 -0.19 -50.58
C ILE A 5 -26.08 -1.11 -49.37
N ARG A 6 -25.47 -0.60 -48.29
CA ARG A 6 -25.25 -1.34 -47.05
C ARG A 6 -26.55 -1.86 -46.46
N TYR A 7 -27.61 -1.05 -46.36
CA TYR A 7 -28.88 -1.49 -45.75
C TYR A 7 -29.67 -2.46 -46.64
N ARG A 8 -29.59 -2.33 -47.96
CA ARG A 8 -30.18 -3.31 -48.90
C ARG A 8 -29.57 -4.70 -48.75
N ILE A 9 -28.29 -4.78 -48.43
CA ILE A 9 -27.56 -6.06 -48.27
C ILE A 9 -27.68 -6.59 -46.85
N THR A 10 -27.53 -5.72 -45.83
CA THR A 10 -27.39 -6.16 -44.42
C THR A 10 -28.72 -6.33 -43.67
N VAL A 11 -29.77 -5.63 -44.08
CA VAL A 11 -31.12 -5.71 -43.48
C VAL A 11 -32.25 -5.63 -44.52
N PRO A 12 -32.24 -6.51 -45.54
CA PRO A 12 -33.24 -6.49 -46.61
C PRO A 12 -34.67 -6.74 -46.10
N PHE A 13 -34.80 -7.54 -45.04
CA PHE A 13 -36.08 -7.93 -44.48
C PHE A 13 -36.74 -6.77 -43.70
N ASP A 14 -35.97 -6.08 -42.86
CA ASP A 14 -36.46 -4.92 -42.11
C ASP A 14 -36.79 -3.75 -43.06
N LEU A 15 -36.09 -3.63 -44.19
CA LEU A 15 -36.38 -2.58 -45.18
C LEU A 15 -37.74 -2.78 -45.86
N LYS A 16 -38.08 -4.02 -46.25
CA LYS A 16 -39.31 -4.34 -46.99
C LYS A 16 -40.55 -4.49 -46.09
N ASN A 17 -40.34 -4.60 -44.78
CA ASN A 17 -41.42 -4.88 -43.83
C ASN A 17 -42.20 -3.59 -43.47
N PRO A 18 -43.55 -3.61 -43.42
CA PRO A 18 -44.37 -2.47 -43.01
C PRO A 18 -44.04 -1.92 -41.62
N ASN A 19 -43.58 -2.78 -40.70
CA ASN A 19 -43.19 -2.43 -39.31
C ASN A 19 -41.67 -2.47 -39.09
N GLY A 20 -40.90 -2.39 -40.17
CA GLY A 20 -39.45 -2.55 -40.11
C GLY A 20 -38.67 -1.47 -39.34
N LEU A 21 -39.22 -0.26 -39.12
CA LEU A 21 -38.59 0.73 -38.22
C LEU A 21 -38.59 0.18 -36.80
N LYS A 22 -39.76 -0.29 -36.33
CA LYS A 22 -39.91 -0.92 -35.02
C LYS A 22 -38.98 -2.12 -34.88
N ARG A 23 -38.98 -3.04 -35.85
CA ARG A 23 -38.14 -4.25 -35.80
C ARG A 23 -36.65 -3.93 -35.78
N TYR A 24 -36.22 -2.94 -36.57
CA TYR A 24 -34.82 -2.52 -36.57
C TYR A 24 -34.43 -1.81 -35.28
N ALA A 25 -35.33 -1.01 -34.70
CA ALA A 25 -35.15 -0.42 -33.38
C ALA A 25 -34.98 -1.48 -32.29
N GLU A 26 -35.85 -2.51 -32.27
CA GLU A 26 -35.74 -3.66 -31.36
C GLU A 26 -34.41 -4.37 -31.51
N ARG A 27 -33.98 -4.64 -32.76
CA ARG A 27 -32.69 -5.29 -33.04
C ARG A 27 -31.50 -4.43 -32.57
N CYS A 28 -31.58 -3.12 -32.75
CA CYS A 28 -30.56 -2.18 -32.29
C CYS A 28 -30.47 -2.16 -30.76
N LEU A 29 -31.61 -2.06 -30.06
CA LEU A 29 -31.67 -2.12 -28.61
C LEU A 29 -31.18 -3.46 -28.07
N SER A 30 -31.63 -4.59 -28.61
CA SER A 30 -31.14 -5.92 -28.18
C SER A 30 -29.62 -6.04 -28.36
N SER A 31 -29.08 -5.56 -29.48
CA SER A 31 -27.62 -5.57 -29.70
C SER A 31 -26.86 -4.67 -28.71
N LEU A 32 -27.40 -3.50 -28.37
CA LEU A 32 -26.85 -2.63 -27.32
C LEU A 32 -26.83 -3.36 -25.98
N ILE A 33 -27.97 -3.93 -25.59
CA ILE A 33 -28.14 -4.62 -24.33
C ILE A 33 -27.21 -5.83 -24.22
N ASP A 34 -27.07 -6.65 -25.27
CA ASP A 34 -26.17 -7.81 -25.25
C ASP A 34 -24.70 -7.41 -25.07
N LYS A 35 -24.26 -6.34 -25.75
CA LYS A 35 -22.89 -5.82 -25.61
C LYS A 35 -22.63 -5.31 -24.19
N VAL A 36 -23.57 -4.52 -23.67
CA VAL A 36 -23.48 -3.95 -22.33
C VAL A 36 -23.55 -5.05 -21.28
N LYS A 37 -24.42 -6.06 -21.45
CA LYS A 37 -24.52 -7.24 -20.60
C LYS A 37 -23.20 -7.99 -20.54
N LYS A 38 -22.59 -8.31 -21.68
CA LYS A 38 -21.29 -9.00 -21.75
C LYS A 38 -20.17 -8.21 -21.06
N ARG A 39 -20.16 -6.88 -21.18
CA ARG A 39 -19.18 -6.06 -20.46
C ARG A 39 -19.48 -6.02 -18.97
N SER A 40 -20.76 -5.90 -18.59
CA SER A 40 -21.19 -5.84 -17.20
C SER A 40 -20.87 -7.11 -16.42
N THR A 41 -20.92 -8.29 -17.02
CA THR A 41 -20.61 -9.56 -16.34
C THR A 41 -19.14 -9.65 -15.94
N SER A 42 -18.22 -9.23 -16.82
CA SER A 42 -16.79 -9.15 -16.49
C SER A 42 -16.54 -8.13 -15.37
N LEU A 43 -17.12 -6.94 -15.46
CA LEU A 43 -16.95 -5.92 -14.42
C LEU A 43 -17.57 -6.33 -13.07
N ARG A 44 -18.65 -7.12 -13.07
CA ARG A 44 -19.21 -7.70 -11.84
C ARG A 44 -18.22 -8.62 -11.15
N GLN A 45 -17.52 -9.45 -11.90
CA GLN A 45 -16.49 -10.35 -11.33
C GLN A 45 -15.37 -9.52 -10.69
N ASP A 46 -14.89 -8.49 -11.39
CA ASP A 46 -13.86 -7.58 -10.87
C ASP A 46 -14.31 -6.85 -9.59
N ILE A 47 -15.55 -6.37 -9.56
CA ILE A 47 -16.14 -5.73 -8.38
C ILE A 47 -16.25 -6.73 -7.23
N GLN A 48 -16.77 -7.94 -7.45
CA GLN A 48 -16.90 -8.96 -6.42
C GLN A 48 -15.54 -9.37 -5.84
N GLU A 49 -14.52 -9.52 -6.67
CA GLU A 49 -13.15 -9.78 -6.21
C GLU A 49 -12.61 -8.62 -5.37
N THR A 50 -12.84 -7.39 -5.83
CA THR A 50 -12.42 -6.18 -5.12
C THR A 50 -13.14 -6.02 -3.78
N GLU A 51 -14.44 -6.35 -3.71
CA GLU A 51 -15.21 -6.35 -2.47
C GLU A 51 -14.73 -7.39 -1.47
N ARG A 52 -14.36 -8.60 -1.93
CA ARG A 52 -13.75 -9.61 -1.07
C ARG A 52 -12.45 -9.07 -0.46
N LYS A 53 -11.58 -8.49 -1.29
CA LYS A 53 -10.33 -7.86 -0.83
C LYS A 53 -10.59 -6.72 0.15
N LEU A 54 -11.58 -5.87 -0.12
CA LEU A 54 -12.01 -4.83 0.82
C LEU A 54 -12.41 -5.48 2.14
N SER A 55 -13.33 -6.44 2.15
CA SER A 55 -13.82 -7.06 3.40
C SER A 55 -12.68 -7.59 4.30
N THR A 56 -11.66 -8.21 3.70
CA THR A 56 -10.46 -8.68 4.39
C THR A 56 -9.62 -7.53 4.94
N ILE A 57 -9.45 -6.45 4.17
CA ILE A 57 -8.74 -5.26 4.65
C ILE A 57 -9.54 -4.55 5.75
N LYS A 58 -10.87 -4.56 5.67
CA LYS A 58 -11.74 -3.97 6.69
C LYS A 58 -11.55 -4.64 8.03
N SER A 59 -11.63 -5.98 8.07
CA SER A 59 -11.47 -6.74 9.31
C SER A 59 -10.09 -6.51 9.92
N TYR A 60 -9.06 -6.39 9.07
CA TYR A 60 -7.72 -5.99 9.52
C TYR A 60 -7.69 -4.59 10.12
N ILE A 61 -8.28 -3.59 9.45
CA ILE A 61 -8.35 -2.20 9.94
C ILE A 61 -9.13 -2.12 11.25
N ASP A 62 -10.30 -2.76 11.34
CA ASP A 62 -11.15 -2.77 12.52
C ASP A 62 -10.46 -3.47 13.71
N GLY A 63 -9.70 -4.53 13.45
CA GLY A 63 -8.85 -5.18 14.47
C GLY A 63 -7.66 -4.31 14.87
N ALA A 64 -6.96 -3.71 13.92
CA ALA A 64 -5.81 -2.86 14.15
C ALA A 64 -6.17 -1.54 14.86
N ARG A 65 -7.41 -1.06 14.73
CA ARG A 65 -7.90 0.12 15.45
C ARG A 65 -7.99 -0.07 16.97
N LYS A 66 -8.07 -1.33 17.41
CA LYS A 66 -7.99 -1.70 18.84
C LYS A 66 -6.54 -1.77 19.35
N SER A 67 -5.57 -1.70 18.44
CA SER A 67 -4.15 -1.68 18.77
C SER A 67 -3.72 -0.27 19.14
N ASP A 68 -2.58 -0.19 19.82
CA ASP A 68 -1.90 1.08 20.04
C ASP A 68 -1.40 1.69 18.71
N LEU A 69 -2.08 2.75 18.26
CA LEU A 69 -1.76 3.47 17.03
C LEU A 69 -1.28 4.88 17.39
N LEU A 70 -0.18 5.29 16.77
CA LEU A 70 0.34 6.64 16.90
C LEU A 70 -0.59 7.63 16.17
N SER A 71 -0.80 8.80 16.76
CA SER A 71 -1.41 9.93 16.05
C SER A 71 -0.52 10.37 14.86
N ASP A 72 -1.07 11.14 13.92
CA ASP A 72 -0.32 11.56 12.73
C ASP A 72 0.98 12.30 13.09
N ASN A 73 0.93 13.23 14.05
CA ASN A 73 2.10 13.98 14.52
C ASN A 73 3.13 13.08 15.20
N GLU A 74 2.68 12.16 16.06
CA GLU A 74 3.55 11.18 16.72
C GLU A 74 4.18 10.22 15.72
N TYR A 75 3.45 9.81 14.68
CA TYR A 75 3.96 8.94 13.62
C TYR A 75 5.11 9.59 12.85
N PHE A 76 5.00 10.87 12.49
CA PHE A 76 6.08 11.58 11.81
C PHE A 76 7.31 11.75 12.72
N SER A 77 7.09 12.10 13.99
CA SER A 77 8.15 12.20 14.99
C SER A 77 8.87 10.85 15.18
N ALA A 78 8.10 9.77 15.38
CA ALA A 78 8.60 8.40 15.50
C ALA A 78 9.39 7.97 14.27
N LYS A 79 8.88 8.23 13.06
CA LYS A 79 9.56 7.93 11.80
C LYS A 79 10.91 8.63 11.72
N ARG A 80 10.97 9.93 12.04
CA ARG A 80 12.20 10.72 12.03
C ARG A 80 13.19 10.19 13.06
N LYS A 81 12.73 9.94 14.29
CA LYS A 81 13.52 9.39 15.40
C LYS A 81 14.14 8.04 15.03
N ILE A 82 13.34 7.12 14.49
CA ILE A 82 13.81 5.80 14.06
C ILE A 82 14.84 5.93 12.94
N HIS A 83 14.61 6.80 11.96
CA HIS A 83 15.54 6.96 10.84
C HIS A 83 16.89 7.55 11.27
N ILE A 84 16.87 8.63 12.06
CA ILE A 84 18.08 9.26 12.59
C ILE A 84 18.82 8.28 13.51
N GLY A 85 18.10 7.61 14.41
CA GLY A 85 18.70 6.65 15.33
C GLY A 85 19.32 5.45 14.61
N THR A 86 18.65 4.88 13.60
CA THR A 86 19.24 3.80 12.78
C THR A 86 20.49 4.28 12.05
N PHE A 87 20.48 5.50 11.51
CA PHE A 87 21.65 6.08 10.85
C PHE A 87 22.83 6.23 11.81
N LEU A 88 22.60 6.78 13.01
CA LEU A 88 23.63 6.94 14.05
C LEU A 88 24.17 5.60 14.53
N ILE A 89 23.29 4.63 14.86
CA ILE A 89 23.69 3.28 15.29
C ILE A 89 24.53 2.62 14.19
N THR A 90 24.12 2.73 12.92
CA THR A 90 24.86 2.14 11.80
C THR A 90 26.24 2.78 11.64
N GLY A 91 26.33 4.11 11.75
CA GLY A 91 27.61 4.83 11.75
C GLY A 91 28.53 4.35 12.88
N ILE A 92 28.01 4.27 14.10
CA ILE A 92 28.77 3.79 15.27
C ILE A 92 29.22 2.34 15.07
N THR A 93 28.32 1.44 14.63
CA THR A 93 28.66 0.02 14.41
C THR A 93 29.75 -0.15 13.34
N ILE A 94 29.73 0.65 12.27
CA ILE A 94 30.77 0.61 11.23
C ILE A 94 32.10 1.12 11.80
N THR A 95 32.08 2.26 12.49
CA THR A 95 33.27 2.84 13.11
C THR A 95 33.87 1.89 14.12
N GLU A 96 33.09 1.40 15.09
CA GLU A 96 33.53 0.43 16.10
C GLU A 96 33.95 -0.90 15.48
N GLY A 97 33.24 -1.40 14.47
CA GLY A 97 33.62 -2.63 13.78
C GLY A 97 34.98 -2.54 13.11
N LEU A 98 35.25 -1.44 12.41
CA LEU A 98 36.56 -1.17 11.78
C LEU A 98 37.66 -1.00 12.83
N LEU A 99 37.36 -0.21 13.87
CA LEU A 99 38.23 -0.02 15.01
C LEU A 99 38.63 -1.37 15.62
N ASN A 100 37.65 -2.19 16.02
CA ASN A 100 37.87 -3.51 16.60
C ASN A 100 38.62 -4.45 15.66
N TYR A 101 38.36 -4.38 14.36
CA TYR A 101 39.16 -5.11 13.37
C TYR A 101 40.63 -4.70 13.41
N PHE A 102 40.95 -3.40 13.40
CA PHE A 102 42.33 -2.93 13.51
C PHE A 102 43.00 -3.37 14.81
N SER A 103 42.28 -3.39 15.94
CA SER A 103 42.83 -3.98 17.17
C SER A 103 43.23 -5.43 17.01
N THR A 104 42.42 -6.24 16.34
CA THR A 104 42.72 -7.67 16.20
C THR A 104 43.97 -7.93 15.35
N LEU A 105 44.43 -6.97 14.55
CA LEU A 105 45.72 -7.04 13.86
C LEU A 105 46.90 -7.04 14.85
N VAL A 106 46.77 -6.33 15.98
CA VAL A 106 47.81 -6.26 17.02
C VAL A 106 47.94 -7.60 17.75
N PHE A 107 46.82 -8.28 18.01
CA PHE A 107 46.79 -9.50 18.82
C PHE A 107 47.01 -10.79 18.03
N ILE A 108 46.47 -10.87 16.82
CA ILE A 108 46.53 -12.06 15.99
C ILE A 108 47.36 -11.68 14.78
N GLN A 109 48.55 -12.27 14.61
CA GLN A 109 49.42 -12.03 13.45
C GLN A 109 49.16 -13.07 12.35
N GLY A 110 49.38 -12.69 11.09
CA GLY A 110 49.19 -13.55 9.92
C GLY A 110 48.29 -12.95 8.84
N GLU A 111 48.50 -13.38 7.59
CA GLU A 111 47.83 -12.83 6.40
C GLU A 111 46.83 -13.82 5.77
N ASP A 112 46.70 -15.02 6.33
CA ASP A 112 45.80 -16.04 5.80
C ASP A 112 44.33 -15.62 5.86
N ILE A 113 43.55 -16.03 4.86
CA ILE A 113 42.10 -15.75 4.77
C ILE A 113 41.35 -16.24 6.03
N GLY A 114 41.77 -17.37 6.61
CA GLY A 114 41.19 -17.89 7.86
C GLY A 114 41.41 -16.96 9.05
N ILE A 115 42.61 -16.37 9.15
CA ILE A 115 42.97 -15.41 10.20
C ILE A 115 42.20 -14.10 10.00
N ALA A 116 42.13 -13.60 8.76
CA ALA A 116 41.35 -12.41 8.43
C ALA A 116 39.86 -12.58 8.77
N SER A 117 39.29 -13.76 8.53
CA SER A 117 37.90 -14.08 8.85
C SER A 117 37.66 -14.13 10.37
N LEU A 118 38.58 -14.73 11.12
CA LEU A 118 38.52 -14.77 12.59
C LEU A 118 38.58 -13.35 13.20
N ARG A 119 39.44 -12.49 12.66
CA ARG A 119 39.54 -11.07 13.06
C ARG A 119 38.22 -10.33 12.87
N TRP A 120 37.59 -10.46 11.71
CA TRP A 120 36.27 -9.89 11.45
C TRP A 120 35.20 -10.44 12.38
N LEU A 121 35.19 -11.75 12.62
CA LEU A 121 34.23 -12.38 13.54
C LEU A 121 34.38 -11.81 14.97
N LEU A 122 35.60 -11.71 15.49
CA LEU A 122 35.86 -11.11 16.80
C LEU A 122 35.44 -9.64 16.85
N ALA A 123 35.76 -8.85 15.82
CA ALA A 123 35.38 -7.44 15.75
C ALA A 123 33.85 -7.26 15.75
N ILE A 124 33.12 -8.09 14.99
CA ILE A 124 31.65 -8.07 14.95
C ILE A 124 31.06 -8.48 16.30
N VAL A 125 31.57 -9.56 16.91
CA VAL A 125 31.08 -10.07 18.20
C VAL A 125 31.30 -9.04 19.31
N LEU A 126 32.48 -8.41 19.37
CA LEU A 126 32.76 -7.35 20.34
C LEU A 126 31.84 -6.15 20.13
N THR A 127 31.72 -5.67 18.89
CA THR A 127 30.91 -4.48 18.57
C THR A 127 29.42 -4.72 18.87
N LEU A 128 28.84 -5.80 18.34
CA LEU A 128 27.43 -6.11 18.54
C LEU A 128 27.15 -6.51 20.00
N GLY A 129 28.06 -7.25 20.62
CA GLY A 129 27.96 -7.65 22.02
C GLY A 129 27.94 -6.44 22.96
N ALA A 130 28.76 -5.43 22.70
CA ALA A 130 28.81 -4.18 23.46
C ALA A 130 27.54 -3.34 23.31
N ILE A 131 27.06 -3.18 22.07
CA ILE A 131 25.81 -2.44 21.82
C ILE A 131 24.64 -3.17 22.47
N ALA A 132 24.55 -4.50 22.34
CA ALA A 132 23.48 -5.30 22.91
C ALA A 132 23.52 -5.33 24.45
N SER A 133 24.70 -5.43 25.06
CA SER A 133 24.85 -5.38 26.52
C SER A 133 24.46 -4.00 27.05
N ALA A 134 24.89 -2.92 26.40
CA ALA A 134 24.50 -1.56 26.74
C ALA A 134 22.98 -1.35 26.62
N GLU A 135 22.35 -1.83 25.53
CA GLU A 135 20.91 -1.77 25.35
C GLU A 135 20.15 -2.49 26.49
N LYS A 136 20.56 -3.72 26.82
CA LYS A 136 19.91 -4.54 27.86
C LYS A 136 20.14 -4.01 29.27
N PHE A 137 21.31 -3.45 29.52
CA PHE A 137 21.62 -2.75 30.75
C PHE A 137 20.70 -1.53 30.94
N MET A 138 20.56 -0.69 29.91
CA MET A 138 19.64 0.46 29.93
C MET A 138 18.18 0.04 30.13
N GLU A 139 17.73 -1.03 29.46
CA GLU A 139 16.39 -1.61 29.64
C GLU A 139 16.13 -2.05 31.08
N SER A 140 17.16 -2.56 31.76
CA SER A 140 17.03 -3.08 33.13
C SER A 140 16.99 -1.97 34.19
N ILE A 141 17.78 -0.89 34.01
CA ILE A 141 17.87 0.23 34.96
C ILE A 141 16.70 1.19 34.80
N ILE A 142 16.34 1.50 33.56
CA ILE A 142 15.31 2.48 33.22
C ILE A 142 14.18 1.73 32.50
N PRO A 143 13.24 1.10 33.23
CA PRO A 143 12.03 0.58 32.60
C PRO A 143 11.14 1.76 32.23
N ILE A 144 11.23 2.21 30.98
CA ILE A 144 10.28 3.18 30.44
C ILE A 144 8.99 2.42 30.07
N LYS A 145 7.84 3.06 30.34
CA LYS A 145 6.55 2.58 29.87
C LYS A 145 6.54 2.56 28.35
N ARG A 146 6.22 1.42 27.72
CA ARG A 146 5.94 1.43 26.27
C ARG A 146 4.73 2.32 26.01
N HIS A 147 4.65 2.88 24.80
CA HIS A 147 3.54 3.74 24.42
C HIS A 147 2.20 3.03 24.72
N ASN A 148 1.30 3.74 25.42
CA ASN A 148 0.00 3.26 25.89
C ASN A 148 -0.04 2.00 26.79
N GLU A 149 1.08 1.56 27.38
CA GLU A 149 1.04 0.60 28.49
C GLU A 149 0.67 1.29 29.82
N PRO A 150 -0.36 0.83 30.54
CA PRO A 150 -0.81 1.47 31.78
C PRO A 150 0.25 1.38 32.89
N THR A 151 1.05 0.31 32.89
CA THR A 151 2.06 0.04 33.92
C THR A 151 3.38 -0.39 33.28
N SER A 152 4.49 0.16 33.80
CA SER A 152 5.83 -0.32 33.47
C SER A 152 6.02 -1.72 34.05
N LYS A 153 6.72 -2.61 33.33
CA LYS A 153 7.08 -3.92 33.87
C LYS A 153 7.84 -3.77 35.21
N PRO A 154 7.58 -4.62 36.21
CA PRO A 154 8.28 -4.56 37.49
C PRO A 154 9.78 -4.82 37.29
N ARG A 155 10.63 -4.04 37.98
CA ARG A 155 12.08 -4.20 37.91
C ARG A 155 12.49 -5.52 38.55
N SER A 156 13.17 -6.38 37.77
CA SER A 156 13.84 -7.56 38.31
C SER A 156 15.26 -7.18 38.72
N VAL A 157 15.52 -7.11 40.03
CA VAL A 157 16.84 -6.81 40.60
C VAL A 157 17.90 -7.81 40.10
N LEU A 158 17.54 -9.08 39.97
CA LEU A 158 18.42 -10.13 39.46
C LEU A 158 18.85 -9.87 38.02
N MET A 159 17.94 -9.41 37.15
CA MET A 159 18.28 -9.05 35.77
C MET A 159 19.19 -7.83 35.71
N ILE A 160 18.97 -6.83 36.56
CA ILE A 160 19.87 -5.66 36.66
C ILE A 160 21.29 -6.13 37.00
N ILE A 161 21.46 -7.01 38.00
CA ILE A 161 22.78 -7.52 38.41
C ILE A 161 23.45 -8.27 37.25
N ILE A 162 22.74 -9.20 36.60
CA ILE A 162 23.29 -10.00 35.49
C ILE A 162 23.75 -9.09 34.35
N TRP A 163 22.90 -8.15 33.91
CA TRP A 163 23.25 -7.26 32.81
C TRP A 163 24.34 -6.26 33.20
N SER A 164 24.41 -5.82 34.46
CA SER A 164 25.51 -4.97 34.95
C SER A 164 26.85 -5.70 34.90
N VAL A 165 26.91 -6.95 35.38
CA VAL A 165 28.13 -7.76 35.35
C VAL A 165 28.57 -8.02 33.91
N LEU A 166 27.64 -8.36 33.03
CA LEU A 166 27.92 -8.59 31.61
C LEU A 166 28.40 -7.31 30.91
N PHE A 167 27.76 -6.17 31.19
CA PHE A 167 28.16 -4.87 30.66
C PHE A 167 29.57 -4.48 31.12
N ILE A 168 29.87 -4.58 32.42
CA ILE A 168 31.21 -4.30 32.96
C ILE A 168 32.25 -5.23 32.34
N GLY A 169 31.95 -6.52 32.19
CA GLY A 169 32.87 -7.48 31.57
C GLY A 169 33.21 -7.12 30.11
N VAL A 170 32.21 -6.68 29.33
CA VAL A 170 32.41 -6.25 27.95
C VAL A 170 33.20 -4.93 27.90
N GLU A 171 32.90 -3.96 28.77
CA GLU A 171 33.65 -2.70 28.87
C GLU A 171 35.13 -2.91 29.24
N VAL A 172 35.43 -3.83 30.16
CA VAL A 172 36.82 -4.17 30.49
C VAL A 172 37.52 -4.81 29.29
N ALA A 173 36.84 -5.67 28.54
CA ALA A 173 37.39 -6.28 27.33
C ALA A 173 37.68 -5.22 26.25
N ILE A 174 36.75 -4.28 26.02
CA ILE A 174 36.94 -3.17 25.08
C ILE A 174 38.10 -2.28 25.53
N SER A 175 38.15 -1.93 26.81
CA SER A 175 39.22 -1.10 27.38
C SER A 175 40.60 -1.74 27.14
N GLY A 176 40.77 -3.03 27.41
CA GLY A 176 42.03 -3.73 27.15
C GLY A 176 42.40 -3.78 25.65
N VAL A 177 41.41 -4.00 24.79
CA VAL A 177 41.59 -4.03 23.32
C VAL A 177 41.93 -2.63 22.77
N ALA A 178 41.32 -1.58 23.32
CA ALA A 178 41.55 -0.20 22.96
C ALA A 178 42.89 0.31 23.49
N GLU A 179 43.29 -0.07 24.71
CA GLU A 179 44.61 0.24 25.27
C GLU A 179 45.73 -0.35 24.40
N ALA A 180 45.63 -1.61 24.02
CA ALA A 180 46.63 -2.24 23.15
C ALA A 180 46.76 -1.49 21.81
N ARG A 181 45.64 -1.06 21.22
CA ARG A 181 45.64 -0.29 19.98
C ARG A 181 46.19 1.12 20.17
N ALA A 182 45.79 1.82 21.23
CA ALA A 182 46.27 3.15 21.54
C ALA A 182 47.79 3.15 21.74
N ARG A 183 48.33 2.11 22.41
CA ARG A 183 49.77 1.92 22.56
C ARG A 183 50.48 1.69 21.23
N ASP A 184 49.88 0.94 20.31
CA ASP A 184 50.44 0.69 18.97
C ASP A 184 50.47 1.97 18.11
N ILE A 185 49.36 2.73 18.08
CA ILE A 185 49.24 4.00 17.35
C ILE A 185 50.27 5.04 17.86
N GLU A 186 50.51 5.09 19.17
CA GLU A 186 51.44 6.05 19.78
C GLU A 186 52.90 5.58 19.83
N GLY A 187 53.21 4.41 19.24
CA GLY A 187 54.56 3.87 19.23
C GLY A 187 55.08 3.53 20.63
N GLY A 188 54.21 3.03 21.51
CA GLY A 188 54.55 2.60 22.87
C GLY A 188 54.48 3.70 23.93
N LYS A 189 54.19 4.95 23.57
CA LYS A 189 53.97 6.02 24.55
C LYS A 189 52.64 5.80 25.25
N THR A 190 52.66 5.89 26.58
CA THR A 190 51.47 5.83 27.42
C THR A 190 51.24 7.17 28.10
N GLY A 191 49.98 7.46 28.43
CA GLY A 191 49.64 8.64 29.23
C GLY A 191 49.39 9.93 28.45
N THR A 192 49.38 9.91 27.11
CA THR A 192 49.04 11.10 26.32
C THR A 192 47.52 11.31 26.24
N LEU A 193 47.10 12.51 25.84
CA LEU A 193 45.68 12.82 25.66
C LEU A 193 45.02 11.95 24.58
N LEU A 194 45.74 11.66 23.49
CA LEU A 194 45.23 10.82 22.40
C LEU A 194 45.01 9.39 22.87
N TYR A 195 45.92 8.87 23.70
CA TYR A 195 45.84 7.53 24.29
C TYR A 195 44.57 7.34 25.09
N TYR A 196 44.34 8.22 26.08
CA TYR A 196 43.14 8.16 26.91
C TYR A 196 41.88 8.51 26.14
N GLY A 197 41.97 9.48 25.22
CA GLY A 197 40.84 9.89 24.39
C GLY A 197 40.31 8.74 23.53
N PHE A 198 41.21 7.91 22.98
CA PHE A 198 40.84 6.76 22.17
C PHE A 198 40.14 5.67 22.99
N ILE A 199 40.69 5.33 24.16
CA ILE A 199 40.09 4.34 25.07
C ILE A 199 38.70 4.79 25.50
N VAL A 200 38.57 6.04 25.96
CA VAL A 200 37.28 6.60 26.39
C VAL A 200 36.29 6.63 25.22
N LEU A 201 36.71 7.03 24.03
CA LEU A 201 35.84 7.04 22.86
C LEU A 201 35.31 5.64 22.52
N SER A 202 36.17 4.61 22.56
CA SER A 202 35.78 3.22 22.29
C SER A 202 34.84 2.62 23.34
N MET A 203 34.89 3.09 24.59
CA MET A 203 33.93 2.69 25.63
C MET A 203 32.59 3.45 25.48
N VAL A 204 32.65 4.74 25.14
CA VAL A 204 31.45 5.59 25.08
C VAL A 204 30.59 5.32 23.83
N LEU A 205 31.20 5.00 22.69
CA LEU A 205 30.48 4.80 21.43
C LEU A 205 29.43 3.67 21.51
N PRO A 206 29.76 2.44 21.97
CA PRO A 206 28.76 1.38 22.18
C PRO A 206 27.66 1.77 23.16
N LEU A 207 27.97 2.53 24.21
CA LEU A 207 26.99 3.01 25.18
C LEU A 207 26.00 3.99 24.54
N ILE A 208 26.47 4.92 23.71
CA ILE A 208 25.61 5.84 22.94
C ILE A 208 24.71 5.03 21.99
N ALA A 209 25.27 4.09 21.22
CA ALA A 209 24.50 3.26 20.29
C ALA A 209 23.45 2.40 21.01
N GLY A 210 23.82 1.76 22.13
CA GLY A 210 22.90 0.99 22.97
C GLY A 210 21.79 1.85 23.56
N GLY A 211 22.11 3.07 24.03
CA GLY A 211 21.13 4.03 24.52
C GLY A 211 20.15 4.51 23.45
N ILE A 212 20.63 4.80 22.24
CA ILE A 212 19.77 5.17 21.09
C ILE A 212 18.89 3.97 20.68
N SER A 213 19.46 2.76 20.62
CA SER A 213 18.72 1.53 20.29
C SER A 213 17.58 1.29 21.27
N TRP A 214 17.90 1.38 22.57
CA TRP A 214 16.93 1.28 23.64
C TRP A 214 15.81 2.33 23.50
N ASP A 215 16.15 3.61 23.32
CA ASP A 215 15.17 4.69 23.18
C ASP A 215 14.28 4.52 21.92
N MET A 216 14.81 3.94 20.85
CA MET A 216 14.05 3.60 19.64
C MET A 216 13.05 2.46 19.85
N LEU A 217 13.42 1.43 20.60
CA LEU A 217 12.57 0.24 20.84
C LEU A 217 11.22 0.61 21.46
N HIS A 218 11.17 1.68 22.25
CA HIS A 218 9.93 2.18 22.88
C HIS A 218 8.84 2.56 21.89
N VAL A 219 9.22 3.10 20.74
CA VAL A 219 8.27 3.63 19.74
C VAL A 219 8.23 2.72 18.50
N TYR A 220 9.19 1.81 18.35
CA TYR A 220 9.34 0.98 17.15
C TYR A 220 8.14 0.08 16.88
N ASP A 221 7.61 -0.58 17.91
CA ASP A 221 6.45 -1.47 17.77
C ASP A 221 5.21 -0.69 17.32
N SER A 222 4.84 0.37 18.05
CA SER A 222 3.69 1.23 17.71
C SER A 222 3.88 1.89 16.34
N TYR A 223 5.10 2.29 15.96
CA TYR A 223 5.42 2.77 14.61
C TYR A 223 5.20 1.69 13.55
N LYS A 224 5.63 0.45 13.78
CA LYS A 224 5.47 -0.68 12.84
C LYS A 224 4.00 -1.02 12.64
N TYR A 225 3.21 -1.05 13.72
CA TYR A 225 1.76 -1.24 13.65
C TYR A 225 1.07 -0.11 12.90
N THR A 226 1.36 1.15 13.26
CA THR A 226 0.81 2.34 12.59
C THR A 226 1.18 2.38 11.10
N LYS A 227 2.42 2.02 10.74
CA LYS A 227 2.84 1.91 9.34
C LYS A 227 2.06 0.85 8.57
N LYS A 228 1.78 -0.31 9.17
CA LYS A 228 0.95 -1.35 8.55
C LYS A 228 -0.50 -0.90 8.41
N PHE A 229 -1.06 -0.26 9.44
CA PHE A 229 -2.39 0.32 9.43
C PHE A 229 -2.55 1.35 8.32
N ASN A 230 -1.64 2.32 8.21
CA ASN A 230 -1.66 3.35 7.17
C ASN A 230 -1.55 2.75 5.76
N LYS A 231 -0.73 1.71 5.57
CA LYS A 231 -0.68 0.96 4.31
C LYS A 231 -2.00 0.26 3.98
N ALA A 232 -2.64 -0.35 4.97
CA ALA A 232 -3.93 -1.01 4.80
C ALA A 232 -5.03 0.01 4.45
N LYS A 233 -5.07 1.16 5.14
CA LYS A 233 -5.97 2.28 4.86
C LYS A 233 -5.78 2.83 3.44
N HIS A 234 -4.54 3.07 3.02
CA HIS A 234 -4.28 3.51 1.65
C HIS A 234 -4.74 2.46 0.62
N LYS A 235 -4.50 1.16 0.87
CA LYS A 235 -4.99 0.09 -0.01
C LYS A 235 -6.52 0.06 -0.07
N TRP A 236 -7.18 0.22 1.07
CA TRP A 236 -8.64 0.36 1.14
C TRP A 236 -9.14 1.49 0.25
N ASP A 237 -8.60 2.70 0.42
CA ASP A 237 -9.01 3.88 -0.36
C ASP A 237 -8.76 3.69 -1.86
N THR A 238 -7.67 3.01 -2.22
CA THR A 238 -7.33 2.73 -3.62
C THR A 238 -8.33 1.76 -4.25
N LEU A 239 -8.71 0.69 -3.54
CA LEU A 239 -9.71 -0.26 -4.01
C LEU A 239 -11.11 0.37 -4.09
N GLU A 240 -11.46 1.26 -3.14
CA GLU A 240 -12.73 1.99 -3.21
C GLU A 240 -12.79 2.91 -4.43
N ARG A 241 -11.72 3.66 -4.71
CA ARG A 241 -11.59 4.47 -5.94
C ARG A 241 -11.64 3.59 -7.19
N HIS A 242 -11.06 2.40 -7.14
CA HIS A 242 -11.11 1.46 -8.26
C HIS A 242 -12.56 1.03 -8.56
N ILE A 243 -13.35 0.67 -7.56
CA ILE A 243 -14.79 0.34 -7.74
C ILE A 243 -15.52 1.53 -8.38
N LYS A 244 -15.34 2.74 -7.85
CA LYS A 244 -15.96 3.96 -8.41
C LYS A 244 -15.56 4.20 -9.87
N SER A 245 -14.28 4.03 -10.20
CA SER A 245 -13.79 4.17 -11.58
C SER A 245 -14.36 3.10 -12.51
N VAL A 246 -14.50 1.86 -12.04
CA VAL A 246 -15.11 0.77 -12.82
C VAL A 246 -16.59 1.06 -13.09
N MET A 247 -17.33 1.57 -12.11
CA MET A 247 -18.72 1.98 -12.28
C MET A 247 -18.85 3.10 -13.32
N GLN A 248 -18.04 4.15 -13.21
CA GLN A 248 -18.03 5.25 -14.18
C GLN A 248 -17.73 4.74 -15.59
N LYS A 249 -16.74 3.87 -15.76
CA LYS A 249 -16.40 3.28 -17.06
C LYS A 249 -17.54 2.47 -17.66
N LEU A 250 -18.36 1.82 -16.84
CA LEU A 250 -19.53 1.08 -17.31
C LEU A 250 -20.62 2.03 -17.82
N GLU A 251 -20.88 3.11 -17.08
CA GLU A 251 -21.83 4.16 -17.47
C GLU A 251 -21.39 4.87 -18.75
N ASP A 252 -20.12 5.27 -18.84
CA ASP A 252 -19.53 5.87 -20.04
C ASP A 252 -19.63 4.90 -21.23
N PHE A 253 -19.32 3.62 -21.03
CA PHE A 253 -19.46 2.60 -22.06
C PHE A 253 -20.90 2.45 -22.53
N TYR A 254 -21.88 2.46 -21.61
CA TYR A 254 -23.30 2.43 -21.93
C TYR A 254 -23.69 3.64 -22.78
N ASN A 255 -23.40 4.86 -22.31
CA ASN A 255 -23.74 6.11 -22.99
C ASN A 255 -23.13 6.21 -24.40
N VAL A 256 -21.86 5.83 -24.56
CA VAL A 256 -21.19 5.81 -25.87
C VAL A 256 -21.86 4.81 -26.81
N ASN A 257 -22.20 3.61 -26.33
CA ASN A 257 -22.86 2.60 -27.18
C ASN A 257 -24.32 2.95 -27.46
N LEU A 258 -25.03 3.59 -26.53
CA LEU A 258 -26.39 4.09 -26.73
C LEU A 258 -26.40 5.11 -27.87
N ASN A 259 -25.53 6.12 -27.82
CA ASN A 259 -25.41 7.12 -28.88
C ASN A 259 -25.05 6.50 -30.23
N ARG A 260 -24.07 5.58 -30.27
CA ARG A 260 -23.72 4.86 -31.50
C ARG A 260 -24.88 4.04 -32.06
N THR A 261 -25.66 3.41 -31.19
CA THR A 261 -26.83 2.62 -31.57
C THR A 261 -27.94 3.51 -32.10
N TRP A 262 -28.19 4.66 -31.45
CA TRP A 262 -29.12 5.67 -31.92
C TRP A 262 -28.75 6.21 -33.30
N HIS A 263 -27.48 6.61 -33.51
CA HIS A 263 -27.03 7.07 -34.83
C HIS A 263 -27.26 6.03 -35.92
N ARG A 264 -26.92 4.76 -35.64
CA ARG A 264 -27.15 3.67 -36.58
C ARG A 264 -28.64 3.46 -36.88
N PHE A 265 -29.50 3.57 -35.87
CA PHE A 265 -30.94 3.51 -36.05
C PHE A 265 -31.45 4.69 -36.88
N ASN A 266 -31.03 5.92 -36.57
CA ASN A 266 -31.43 7.13 -37.26
C ASN A 266 -31.01 7.10 -38.74
N ASP A 267 -29.81 6.63 -39.05
CA ASP A 267 -29.34 6.44 -40.42
C ASP A 267 -30.23 5.46 -41.21
N PHE A 268 -30.63 4.35 -40.56
CA PHE A 268 -31.58 3.40 -41.15
C PHE A 268 -32.98 4.01 -41.31
N ARG A 269 -33.44 4.76 -40.30
CA ARG A 269 -34.75 5.44 -40.30
C ARG A 269 -34.86 6.38 -41.50
N THR A 270 -33.92 7.29 -41.67
CA THR A 270 -33.88 8.22 -42.81
C THR A 270 -33.86 7.47 -44.13
N TYR A 271 -33.12 6.38 -44.23
CA TYR A 271 -33.09 5.57 -45.45
C TYR A 271 -34.43 4.87 -45.71
N LYS A 272 -35.09 4.36 -44.67
CA LYS A 272 -36.37 3.66 -44.78
C LYS A 272 -37.54 4.60 -45.05
N GLU A 273 -37.58 5.78 -44.44
CA GLU A 273 -38.58 6.81 -44.75
C GLU A 273 -38.53 7.19 -46.23
N ASN A 274 -37.33 7.42 -46.77
CA ASN A 274 -37.14 7.67 -48.21
C ASN A 274 -37.58 6.48 -49.09
N TYR A 275 -37.37 5.24 -48.63
CA TYR A 275 -37.84 4.04 -49.32
C TYR A 275 -39.37 3.93 -49.32
N ASN A 276 -40.00 4.19 -48.17
CA ASN A 276 -41.45 4.15 -47.96
C ASN A 276 -42.15 5.24 -48.80
N LEU A 277 -41.62 6.47 -48.80
CA LEU A 277 -42.12 7.59 -49.62
C LEU A 277 -42.16 7.23 -51.12
N ARG A 278 -41.10 6.61 -51.64
CA ARG A 278 -41.02 6.18 -53.05
C ARG A 278 -42.00 5.06 -53.42
N ARG A 279 -42.56 4.37 -52.43
CA ARG A 279 -43.47 3.23 -52.62
C ARG A 279 -44.89 3.49 -52.11
N GLY A 280 -45.18 4.70 -51.63
CA GLY A 280 -46.48 5.04 -51.05
C GLY A 280 -46.82 4.24 -49.78
N ILE A 281 -45.81 3.75 -49.05
CA ILE A 281 -46.01 3.02 -47.79
C ILE A 281 -46.05 4.05 -46.67
N ASN A 282 -47.08 4.05 -45.83
CA ASN A 282 -47.15 4.87 -44.64
C ASN A 282 -46.97 4.00 -43.39
N GLU A 283 -45.88 4.22 -42.65
CA GLU A 283 -45.58 3.51 -41.40
C GLU A 283 -45.83 4.48 -40.24
N GLN A 284 -46.74 4.12 -39.33
CA GLN A 284 -47.06 4.96 -38.18
C GLN A 284 -45.88 4.99 -37.19
N THR A 285 -45.32 6.17 -36.95
CA THR A 285 -44.20 6.39 -36.03
C THR A 285 -44.58 7.25 -34.82
N GLU A 286 -45.78 7.84 -34.82
CA GLU A 286 -46.28 8.66 -33.71
C GLU A 286 -46.38 7.82 -32.44
N ASN A 287 -45.95 8.39 -31.30
CA ASN A 287 -45.92 7.76 -29.97
C ASN A 287 -45.09 6.47 -29.84
N CYS A 288 -44.22 6.17 -30.80
CA CYS A 288 -43.31 5.03 -30.70
C CYS A 288 -42.05 5.37 -29.90
N TYR A 289 -41.51 4.41 -29.12
CA TYR A 289 -40.28 4.61 -28.35
C TYR A 289 -39.04 4.93 -29.19
N PHE A 290 -39.12 4.78 -30.52
CA PHE A 290 -38.05 5.07 -31.47
C PHE A 290 -38.30 6.35 -32.27
N ALA A 291 -39.30 7.16 -31.89
CA ALA A 291 -39.60 8.43 -32.54
C ALA A 291 -38.52 9.49 -32.26
N GLU A 292 -38.06 9.58 -31.02
CA GLU A 292 -37.04 10.53 -30.57
C GLU A 292 -35.97 9.86 -29.71
N PHE A 293 -34.83 10.54 -29.58
CA PHE A 293 -33.73 10.03 -28.76
C PHE A 293 -34.11 9.91 -27.28
N SER A 294 -34.94 10.83 -26.77
CA SER A 294 -35.46 10.83 -25.39
C SER A 294 -36.21 9.53 -25.08
N PHE A 295 -37.21 9.18 -25.88
CA PHE A 295 -37.98 7.94 -25.74
C PHE A 295 -37.13 6.69 -25.99
N PHE A 296 -36.18 6.75 -26.93
CA PHE A 296 -35.29 5.63 -27.22
C PHE A 296 -34.34 5.36 -26.06
N LYS A 297 -33.82 6.43 -25.45
CA LYS A 297 -33.02 6.38 -24.24
C LYS A 297 -33.83 5.86 -23.06
N GLU A 298 -35.06 6.33 -22.86
CA GLU A 298 -35.91 5.85 -21.77
C GLU A 298 -36.17 4.34 -21.87
N GLU A 299 -36.47 3.84 -23.07
CA GLU A 299 -36.67 2.40 -23.31
C GLU A 299 -35.37 1.60 -23.14
N ALA A 300 -34.23 2.16 -23.58
CA ALA A 300 -32.92 1.55 -23.35
C ALA A 300 -32.59 1.51 -21.84
N ASP A 301 -32.86 2.59 -21.10
CA ASP A 301 -32.64 2.72 -19.66
C ASP A 301 -33.54 1.77 -18.88
N LYS A 302 -34.79 1.54 -19.29
CA LYS A 302 -35.67 0.51 -18.70
C LYS A 302 -35.08 -0.89 -18.84
N ARG A 303 -34.64 -1.25 -20.05
CA ARG A 303 -34.03 -2.56 -20.35
C ARG A 303 -32.67 -2.74 -19.66
N TYR A 304 -31.90 -1.66 -19.58
CA TYR A 304 -30.60 -1.63 -18.92
C TYR A 304 -30.71 -1.62 -17.39
N GLY A 305 -31.68 -0.90 -16.83
CA GLY A 305 -31.99 -0.83 -15.41
C GLY A 305 -32.39 -2.19 -14.84
N ALA A 306 -33.14 -3.00 -15.59
CA ALA A 306 -33.41 -4.40 -15.23
C ALA A 306 -32.13 -5.25 -15.10
N ILE A 307 -31.06 -4.87 -15.80
CA ILE A 307 -29.75 -5.53 -15.72
C ILE A 307 -28.92 -4.92 -14.59
N LEU A 308 -28.96 -3.60 -14.38
CA LEU A 308 -28.20 -2.88 -13.36
C LEU A 308 -28.74 -2.96 -11.94
N GLY A 309 -30.04 -3.18 -11.75
CA GLY A 309 -30.70 -3.12 -10.43
C GLY A 309 -30.05 -4.00 -9.36
N TYR A 310 -29.31 -5.03 -9.76
CA TYR A 310 -28.51 -5.88 -8.87
C TYR A 310 -27.15 -5.29 -8.45
N ILE A 311 -26.52 -4.50 -9.33
CA ILE A 311 -25.22 -3.83 -9.08
C ILE A 311 -25.44 -2.58 -8.22
N GLU A 312 -26.42 -1.75 -8.58
CA GLU A 312 -26.64 -0.47 -7.90
C GLU A 312 -27.27 -0.63 -6.52
N SER A 313 -28.23 -1.54 -6.33
CA SER A 313 -28.87 -1.74 -5.02
C SER A 313 -27.88 -2.19 -3.93
N ASN A 314 -26.83 -2.93 -4.32
CA ASN A 314 -25.79 -3.39 -3.40
C ASN A 314 -24.65 -2.39 -3.21
N LEU A 315 -24.25 -1.65 -4.26
CA LEU A 315 -23.13 -0.71 -4.20
C LEU A 315 -23.53 0.70 -3.74
N LYS A 316 -24.67 1.21 -4.21
CA LYS A 316 -25.14 2.57 -3.89
C LYS A 316 -25.50 2.69 -2.41
N ASN A 317 -26.18 1.70 -1.85
CA ASN A 317 -26.51 1.65 -0.42
C ASN A 317 -25.28 1.50 0.50
N LYS A 318 -24.23 0.82 0.03
CA LYS A 318 -23.05 0.48 0.85
C LYS A 318 -21.94 1.53 0.79
N TYR A 319 -21.81 2.24 -0.34
CA TYR A 319 -20.69 3.16 -0.60
C TYR A 319 -21.09 4.60 -0.94
N LEU A 320 -22.28 4.84 -1.50
CA LEU A 320 -22.75 6.19 -1.86
C LEU A 320 -23.70 6.77 -0.79
N GLY A 321 -24.57 5.95 -0.19
CA GLY A 321 -25.51 6.37 0.86
C GLY A 321 -24.91 6.69 2.23
N LYS A 322 -23.60 6.47 2.43
CA LYS A 322 -22.91 6.83 3.69
C LYS A 322 -22.36 8.25 3.72
N LYS A 323 -22.26 8.93 2.57
CA LYS A 323 -21.73 10.30 2.49
C LYS A 323 -22.77 11.36 2.88
N GLU A 324 -24.05 11.09 2.66
CA GLU A 324 -25.16 12.03 2.97
C GLU A 324 -25.60 12.01 4.44
N LYS A 325 -25.01 11.16 5.30
CA LYS A 325 -25.31 11.13 6.75
C LYS A 325 -24.14 11.58 7.63
N SER A 326 -23.07 12.12 7.02
CA SER A 326 -21.89 12.62 7.74
C SER A 326 -21.59 14.10 7.46
N GLU A 327 -22.48 14.78 6.74
CA GLU A 327 -22.64 16.24 6.74
C GLU A 327 -23.88 16.56 7.58
#